data_AF-A0A963BDR5-F1
#
_entry.id   AF-A0A963BDR5-F1
#
_cell.length_a   1.000
_cell.length_b   1.000
_cell.length_c   1.000
_cell.angle_alpha   90.00
_cell.angle_beta   90.00
_cell.angle_gamma   90.00
#
_symmetry.space_group_name_H-M   'P 1'
#
loop_
_entity.id
_entity.type
_entity.pdbx_description
1 polymer ?
#
loop_
_entity_poly.entity_id
_entity_poly.type
_entity_poly.pdbx_seq_one_letter_code
_entity_poly.pdbx_strand_id
1 'polypeptide(L)' 'MTQRQAKHAKQVVEHFQAMIQDEGGPELSEAHMDELTLMVESAISAALLEQMERFADQLERMAADVRKDAEHFG' A
#
# COMPACT_ATOMS: atom_id res chain seq x y z
N MET A 1 5.88 6.07 -7.03
CA MET A 1 4.52 6.21 -6.47
C MET A 1 3.54 6.56 -7.58
N THR A 2 2.31 6.05 -7.51
CA THR A 2 1.27 6.34 -8.49
C THR A 2 0.32 7.43 -7.98
N GLN A 3 -0.22 8.28 -8.85
CA GLN A 3 -1.23 9.30 -8.48
C GLN A 3 -2.44 8.70 -7.74
N ARG A 4 -2.76 7.44 -8.01
CA ARG A 4 -3.88 6.73 -7.41
C ARG A 4 -3.67 6.47 -5.91
N GLN A 5 -2.44 6.16 -5.49
CA GLN A 5 -2.10 5.91 -4.09
C GLN A 5 -2.19 7.19 -3.25
N ALA A 6 -1.64 8.29 -3.78
CA ALA A 6 -1.70 9.59 -3.12
C ALA A 6 -3.15 10.07 -2.94
N LYS A 7 -3.98 9.92 -3.98
CA LYS A 7 -5.41 10.23 -3.89
C LYS A 7 -6.12 9.40 -2.83
N HIS A 8 -5.83 8.10 -2.75
CA HIS A 8 -6.48 7.21 -1.79
C HIS A 8 -6.07 7.53 -0.35
N ALA A 9 -4.79 7.81 -0.10
CA ALA A 9 -4.33 8.22 1.23
C ALA A 9 -5.00 9.52 1.68
N LYS A 10 -5.10 10.52 0.79
CA LYS A 10 -5.83 11.76 1.07
C LYS A 10 -7.29 11.51 1.46
N GLN A 11 -7.98 10.63 0.74
CA GLN A 11 -9.37 10.27 1.06
C GLN A 11 -9.52 9.59 2.43
N VAL A 12 -8.58 8.72 2.80
CA VAL A 12 -8.57 8.08 4.14
C VAL A 12 -8.41 9.12 5.23
N VAL A 13 -7.52 10.08 5.00
CA VAL A 13 -7.21 11.14 5.95
C VAL A 13 -8.36 12.15 6.08
N GLU A 14 -8.99 12.55 4.97
CA GLU A 14 -10.20 13.38 4.97
C GLU A 14 -11.35 12.69 5.73
N HIS A 15 -11.53 11.38 5.54
CA HIS A 15 -12.56 10.63 6.25
C HIS A 15 -12.29 10.57 7.77
N PHE A 16 -11.04 10.36 8.15
CA PHE A 16 -10.64 10.34 9.55
C PHE A 16 -10.88 11.69 10.24
N GLN A 17 -10.60 12.80 9.55
CA GLN A 17 -10.91 14.14 10.06
C GLN A 17 -12.41 14.35 10.27
N ALA A 18 -13.24 13.92 9.31
CA ALA A 18 -14.69 14.02 9.42
C ALA A 18 -15.22 13.26 10.64
N MET A 19 -14.68 12.07 10.94
CA MET A 19 -15.05 11.31 12.13
C MET A 19 -14.69 12.04 13.44
N ILE A 20 -13.49 12.64 13.51
CA ILE A 20 -13.07 13.43 14.68
C ILE A 20 -14.01 14.63 14.90
N GLN A 21 -14.38 15.32 13.82
CA GLN A 21 -15.29 16.46 13.90
C GLN A 21 -16.70 16.05 14.32
N ASP A 22 -17.22 14.94 13.80
CA ASP A 22 -18.54 14.39 14.17
C ASP A 22 -18.62 14.02 15.66
N GLU A 23 -17.51 13.61 16.28
CA GLU A 23 -17.42 13.30 17.72
C GLU A 23 -17.16 14.55 18.59
N GLY A 24 -17.10 15.75 18.01
CA GLY A 24 -16.82 17.00 18.73
C GLY A 24 -15.35 17.17 19.12
N GLY A 25 -14.45 16.44 18.46
CA GLY A 25 -13.01 16.54 18.64
C GLY A 25 -12.42 17.84 18.07
N PRO A 26 -11.15 18.14 18.40
CA PRO A 26 -10.49 19.36 17.95
C PRO A 26 -10.24 19.32 16.44
N GLU A 27 -10.35 20.49 15.81
CA GLU A 27 -9.92 20.66 14.43
C GLU A 27 -8.39 20.57 14.35
N LEU A 28 -7.89 19.57 13.64
CA LEU A 28 -6.46 19.42 13.36
C LEU A 28 -6.04 20.41 12.27
N SER A 29 -4.87 21.03 12.45
CA SER A 29 -4.32 21.93 11.43
C SER A 29 -4.03 21.18 10.13
N GLU A 30 -4.04 21.90 9.02
CA GLU A 30 -3.69 21.37 7.70
C GLU A 30 -2.31 20.66 7.70
N ALA A 31 -1.34 21.19 8.45
CA ALA A 31 -0.02 20.58 8.60
C ALA A 31 -0.07 19.19 9.25
N HIS A 32 -0.90 18.97 10.28
CA HIS A 32 -1.08 17.64 10.88
C HIS A 32 -1.77 16.67 9.91
N MET A 33 -2.69 17.17 9.09
CA MET A 33 -3.40 16.38 8.09
C MET A 33 -2.49 15.98 6.93
N ASP A 34 -1.57 16.86 6.51
CA ASP A 34 -0.56 16.55 5.51
C ASP A 34 0.43 15.49 6.01
N GLU A 35 0.88 15.61 7.26
CA GLU A 35 1.77 14.62 7.88
C GLU A 35 1.09 13.25 8.01
N LEU A 36 -0.18 13.23 8.41
CA LEU A 36 -0.98 12.01 8.46
C LEU A 36 -1.16 11.40 7.06
N THR A 37 -1.36 12.22 6.04
CA THR A 37 -1.44 11.78 4.63
C THR A 37 -0.14 11.09 4.22
N LEU A 38 1.00 11.71 4.49
CA LEU A 38 2.31 11.15 4.18
C LEU A 38 2.53 9.81 4.90
N MET A 39 2.13 9.69 6.16
CA MET A 39 2.22 8.44 6.92
C MET A 39 1.36 7.33 6.29
N VAL A 40 0.11 7.64 5.95
CA VAL A 40 -0.80 6.68 5.31
C VAL A 40 -0.28 6.27 3.93
N GLU A 41 0.23 7.21 3.13
CA GLU A 41 0.88 6.92 1.84
C GLU A 41 2.07 5.97 1.99
N SER A 42 2.91 6.21 3.00
CA SER A 42 4.09 5.40 3.28
C SER A 42 3.71 3.98 3.70
N ALA A 43 2.69 3.84 4.54
CA ALA A 43 2.16 2.54 4.96
C ALA A 43 1.57 1.74 3.79
N ILE A 44 0.77 2.39 2.93
CA ILE A 44 0.21 1.76 1.72
C ILE A 44 1.33 1.30 0.78
N SER A 45 2.35 2.13 0.60
CA SER A 45 3.47 1.82 -0.29
C SER A 45 4.29 0.64 0.22
N ALA A 46 4.57 0.58 1.52
CA ALA A 46 5.26 -0.54 2.14
C ALA A 46 4.48 -1.86 2.00
N ALA A 47 3.16 -1.83 2.26
CA ALA A 47 2.30 -3.00 2.11
C ALA A 47 2.25 -3.50 0.65
N LEU A 48 2.21 -2.57 -0.32
CA LEU A 48 2.24 -2.95 -1.73
C LEU A 48 3.58 -3.58 -2.12
N LEU A 49 4.70 -3.03 -1.64
CA LEU A 49 6.03 -3.57 -1.94
C LEU A 49 6.15 -5.02 -1.43
N GLU A 50 5.72 -5.28 -0.21
CA GLU A 50 5.74 -6.63 0.38
C GLU A 50 4.84 -7.61 -0.42
N GLN A 51 3.69 -7.14 -0.94
CA GLN A 51 2.87 -7.95 -1.85
C GLN A 51 3.60 -8.22 -3.16
N MET A 52 4.27 -7.23 -3.74
CA MET A 52 5.04 -7.42 -4.98
C MET A 52 6.19 -8.41 -4.80
N GLU A 53 6.90 -8.38 -3.67
CA GLU A 53 7.93 -9.36 -3.32
C GLU A 53 7.36 -10.77 -3.27
N ARG A 54 6.22 -10.97 -2.59
CA ARG A 54 5.52 -12.27 -2.57
C ARG A 54 5.16 -12.78 -3.96
N PHE A 55 4.71 -11.90 -4.85
CA PHE A 55 4.43 -12.28 -6.25
C PHE A 55 5.69 -12.63 -7.03
N ALA A 56 6.79 -11.91 -6.82
CA ALA A 56 8.08 -12.22 -7.45
C ALA A 56 8.58 -13.62 -7.03
N ASP A 57 8.51 -13.94 -5.73
CA ASP A 57 8.87 -15.26 -5.20
C ASP A 57 8.03 -16.38 -5.83
N GLN A 58 6.73 -16.15 -6.05
CA GLN A 58 5.86 -17.13 -6.69
C GLN A 58 6.24 -17.36 -8.16
N LEU A 59 6.56 -16.28 -8.89
CA LEU A 59 7.03 -16.39 -10.27
C LEU A 59 8.35 -17.15 -10.37
N GLU A 60 9.28 -16.90 -9.44
CA GLU A 60 10.57 -17.61 -9.40
C GLU A 60 10.36 -19.11 -9.17
N ARG A 61 9.50 -19.48 -8.20
CA ARG A 61 9.16 -20.90 -7.94
C ARG A 61 8.55 -21.56 -9.17
N MET A 62 7.59 -20.90 -9.81
CA MET A 62 6.96 -21.44 -11.02
C MET A 62 7.96 -21.61 -12.16
N ALA A 63 8.88 -20.67 -12.34
CA ALA A 63 9.94 -20.79 -13.34
C ALA A 63 10.91 -21.95 -13.03
N ALA A 64 11.23 -22.16 -11.76
CA ALA A 64 12.05 -23.29 -11.31
C ALA A 64 11.34 -24.63 -11.56
N ASP A 65 10.04 -24.72 -11.27
CA ASP A 65 9.24 -25.93 -11.50
C ASP A 65 9.19 -26.27 -13.01
N VAL A 66 8.95 -25.28 -13.87
CA VAL A 66 8.96 -25.48 -15.33
C VAL A 66 10.32 -25.99 -15.83
N ARG A 67 11.43 -25.47 -15.29
CA ARG A 67 12.78 -25.94 -15.66
C ARG A 67 13.00 -27.38 -15.22
N LYS A 68 12.60 -27.72 -13.99
CA LYS A 68 12.70 -29.08 -13.46
C LYS A 68 11.90 -30.08 -14.28
N ASP A 69 10.69 -29.72 -14.69
CA ASP A 69 9.87 -30.56 -15.57
C ASP A 69 10.55 -30.75 -16.93
N ALA A 70 11.06 -29.68 -17.54
CA ALA A 70 11.79 -29.76 -18.80
C ALA A 70 13.03 -30.68 -18.72
N GLU A 71 13.78 -30.63 -17.62
CA GLU A 71 14.90 -31.54 -17.35
C GLU A 71 14.48 -32.99 -17.10
N HIS A 72 13.23 -33.23 -16.66
CA HIS A 72 12.71 -34.58 -16.45
C HIS A 72 12.20 -35.24 -17.75
N PHE A 73 11.78 -34.43 -18.73
CA PHE A 73 11.25 -34.91 -20.02
C PHE A 73 12.25 -34.87 -21.18
N GLY A 74 13.42 -34.24 -21.02
CA GLY A 74 14.50 -34.18 -22.01
C GLY A 74 15.52 -35.30 -21.85
#